data_AF-A0A9X2SEC9-F1
#
_entry.id   AF-A0A9X2SEC9-F1
#
_cell.length_a   1.000
_cell.length_b   1.000
_cell.length_c   1.000
_cell.angle_alpha   90.00
_cell.angle_beta   90.00
_cell.angle_gamma   90.00
#
_symmetry.space_group_name_H-M   'P 1'
#
loop_
_entity.id
_entity.type
_entity.pdbx_description
1 polymer ?
#
loop_
_entity_poly.entity_id
_entity_poly.type
_entity_poly.pdbx_seq_one_letter_code
_entity_poly.pdbx_strand_id
1 'polypeptide(L)' 'MRTMKAAYYCTISFIDYQIGRLLAYMEEQDLLKNTMIVFSSDHAELLGDYNSVGKRSFLDSAARIPLIVVDPDR' A
#
# COMPACT_ATOMS: atom_id res chain seq x y z
N MET A 1 16.89 -14.32 -1.37
CA MET A 1 15.85 -13.53 -2.05
C MET A 1 14.42 -14.05 -1.81
N ARG A 2 14.15 -15.37 -1.95
CA ARG A 2 12.80 -15.94 -1.73
C ARG A 2 12.20 -15.63 -0.35
N THR A 3 12.94 -15.82 0.73
CA THR A 3 12.47 -15.53 2.10
C THR A 3 12.14 -14.04 2.30
N MET A 4 12.95 -13.14 1.72
CA MET A 4 12.73 -11.70 1.79
C MET A 4 11.45 -11.29 1.05
N LYS A 5 11.23 -11.81 -0.17
CA LYS A 5 9.98 -11.61 -0.92
C LYS A 5 8.76 -12.12 -0.16
N ALA A 6 8.85 -13.31 0.43
CA ALA A 6 7.78 -13.88 1.25
C ALA A 6 7.46 -13.00 2.48
N ALA A 7 8.49 -12.51 3.18
CA ALA A 7 8.33 -11.60 4.31
C ALA A 7 7.69 -10.26 3.88
N TYR A 8 8.14 -9.69 2.76
CA TYR A 8 7.56 -8.46 2.20
C TYR A 8 6.07 -8.64 1.85
N TYR A 9 5.71 -9.72 1.18
CA TYR A 9 4.29 -10.02 0.90
C TYR A 9 3.47 -10.28 2.16
N CYS A 10 4.06 -10.90 3.18
CA CYS A 10 3.41 -11.03 4.50
C CYS A 10 3.11 -9.65 5.12
N THR A 11 4.05 -8.69 5.02
CA THR A 11 3.80 -7.33 5.51
C THR A 11 2.72 -6.59 4.72
N ILE A 12 2.58 -6.85 3.41
CA ILE A 12 1.47 -6.33 2.62
C ILE A 12 0.13 -6.87 3.13
N SER A 13 0.02 -8.20 3.31
CA SER A 13 -1.19 -8.81 3.88
C SER A 13 -1.51 -8.27 5.28
N PHE A 14 -0.48 -7.98 6.09
CA PHE A 14 -0.68 -7.39 7.40
C PHE A 14 -1.25 -5.97 7.32
N ILE A 15 -0.71 -5.12 6.45
CA ILE A 15 -1.23 -3.76 6.23
C ILE A 15 -2.68 -3.80 5.71
N ASP A 16 -2.96 -4.68 4.75
CA ASP A 16 -4.31 -4.91 4.22
C ASP A 16 -5.32 -5.23 5.33
N TYR A 17 -4.96 -6.15 6.24
CA TYR A 17 -5.78 -6.46 7.41
C TYR A 17 -6.00 -5.24 8.33
N GLN A 18 -4.98 -4.41 8.56
CA GLN A 18 -5.13 -3.19 9.36
C GLN A 18 -6.03 -2.15 8.68
N ILE A 19 -5.94 -1.99 7.37
CA ILE A 19 -6.81 -1.12 6.59
C ILE A 19 -8.26 -1.62 6.69
N GLY A 20 -8.49 -2.93 6.54
CA GLY A 20 -9.81 -3.53 6.71
C GLY A 20 -10.42 -3.23 8.08
N ARG A 21 -9.63 -3.29 9.17
CA ARG A 21 -10.09 -2.91 10.51
C ARG A 21 -10.50 -1.44 10.61
N LEU A 22 -9.71 -0.54 10.02
CA LEU A 22 -10.01 0.89 10.01
C LEU A 22 -11.29 1.18 9.22
N LEU A 23 -11.42 0.60 8.03
CA LEU A 23 -12.59 0.77 7.17
C LEU A 23 -13.86 0.21 7.83
N ALA A 24 -13.78 -0.96 8.46
CA ALA A 24 -14.92 -1.54 9.19
C ALA A 24 -15.38 -0.65 10.34
N TYR A 25 -14.45 -0.07 11.10
CA TYR A 25 -14.79 0.91 12.13
C TYR A 25 -15.44 2.16 11.53
N MET A 26 -14.89 2.71 10.45
CA MET A 26 -15.46 3.88 9.78
C MET A 26 -16.85 3.62 9.21
N GLU A 27 -17.11 2.41 8.72
CA GLU A 27 -18.43 1.98 8.25
C GLU A 27 -19.44 1.90 9.39
N GLU A 28 -19.07 1.27 10.52
CA GLU A 28 -19.91 1.18 11.72
C GLU A 28 -20.30 2.56 12.26
N GLN A 29 -19.40 3.55 12.13
CA GLN A 29 -19.61 4.92 12.59
C GLN A 29 -20.21 5.84 11.50
N ASP A 30 -20.65 5.30 10.35
CA ASP A 30 -21.19 6.06 9.21
C ASP A 30 -20.23 7.13 8.63
N LEU A 31 -18.93 7.05 8.93
CA LEU A 31 -17.93 8.05 8.54
C LEU A 31 -17.56 7.97 7.07
N LEU A 32 -17.65 6.78 6.45
CA LEU A 32 -17.30 6.58 5.03
C LEU A 32 -18.12 7.46 4.08
N LYS A 33 -19.35 7.83 4.46
CA LYS A 33 -20.29 8.61 3.65
C LYS A 33 -19.81 10.03 3.34
N ASN A 34 -18.87 10.55 4.12
CA ASN A 34 -18.38 11.93 4.00
C ASN A 34 -16.85 12.01 4.20
N THR A 35 -16.13 10.92 3.92
CA THR A 35 -14.67 10.88 4.05
C THR A 35 -14.02 10.53 2.72
N MET A 36 -13.17 11.42 2.23
CA MET A 36 -12.27 11.12 1.12
C MET A 36 -11.16 10.17 1.58
N ILE A 37 -10.94 9.10 0.82
CA ILE A 37 -9.87 8.14 1.07
C ILE A 37 -8.82 8.26 -0.03
N VAL A 38 -7.58 8.53 0.38
CA VAL A 38 -6.41 8.51 -0.51
C VAL A 38 -5.46 7.45 0.00
N PHE A 39 -5.28 6.39 -0.78
CA PHE A 39 -4.30 5.33 -0.51
C PHE A 39 -3.12 5.46 -1.45
N SER A 40 -1.91 5.57 -0.89
CA SER A 40 -0.68 5.68 -1.66
C SER A 40 0.54 5.20 -0.84
N SER A 41 1.73 5.31 -1.44
CA SER A 41 3.03 4.97 -0.84
C SER A 41 4.05 6.07 -1.13
N ASP A 42 5.08 6.22 -0.30
CA ASP A 42 6.15 7.21 -0.51
C ASP A 42 7.15 6.80 -1.59
N HIS A 43 7.37 5.49 -1.75
CA HIS A 43 8.17 4.88 -2.81
C HIS A 43 7.79 3.41 -3.02
N ALA A 44 8.44 2.73 -3.97
CA ALA A 44 8.37 1.29 -4.18
C ALA A 44 9.67 0.59 -3.72
N GLU A 45 9.82 -0.70 -4.01
CA GLU A 45 10.91 -1.52 -3.52
C GLU A 45 11.42 -2.44 -4.64
N LEU A 46 12.72 -2.35 -4.95
CA LEU A 46 13.36 -3.17 -5.98
C LEU A 46 13.19 -4.66 -5.70
N LEU A 47 13.17 -5.07 -4.42
CA LEU A 47 12.85 -6.41 -3.95
C LEU A 47 13.61 -7.54 -4.68
N GLY A 48 14.84 -7.29 -5.15
CA GLY A 48 15.67 -8.24 -5.88
C GLY A 48 15.72 -8.03 -7.40
N ASP A 49 14.95 -7.09 -7.96
CA ASP A 49 15.10 -6.67 -9.35
C ASP A 49 16.51 -6.11 -9.59
N TYR A 50 17.09 -6.45 -10.75
CA TYR A 50 18.47 -6.09 -11.10
C TYR A 50 19.50 -6.48 -10.01
N ASN A 51 19.24 -7.60 -9.31
CA ASN A 51 20.04 -8.07 -8.16
C ASN A 51 20.22 -7.00 -7.06
N SER A 52 19.26 -6.08 -6.93
CA SER A 52 19.31 -4.93 -6.03
C SER A 52 18.11 -4.89 -5.09
N VAL A 53 18.24 -4.13 -4.00
CA VAL A 53 17.19 -3.93 -2.98
C VAL A 53 17.14 -2.45 -2.59
N GLY A 54 16.02 -2.04 -2.01
CA GLY A 54 15.76 -0.67 -1.62
C GLY A 54 15.12 0.14 -2.73
N LYS A 55 15.28 1.46 -2.59
CA LYS A 55 14.51 2.49 -3.30
C LYS A 55 15.35 3.55 -4.00
N ARG A 56 16.68 3.47 -3.88
CA ARG A 56 17.62 4.51 -4.35
C ARG A 56 17.89 4.37 -5.85
N SER A 57 16.82 4.36 -6.63
CA SER A 57 16.83 4.20 -8.08
C SER A 57 15.60 4.88 -8.68
N PHE A 58 15.70 5.32 -9.94
CA PHE A 58 14.57 5.87 -10.70
C PHE A 58 13.86 4.80 -11.55
N LEU A 59 14.24 3.53 -11.41
CA LEU A 59 13.57 2.42 -12.08
C LEU A 59 12.14 2.26 -11.54
N ASP A 60 11.23 1.80 -12.39
CA ASP A 60 9.82 1.60 -12.04
C ASP A 60 9.64 0.76 -10.77
N SER A 61 10.43 -0.31 -10.57
CA SER A 61 10.31 -1.12 -9.35
C SER A 61 10.70 -0.39 -8.07
N ALA A 62 11.47 0.70 -8.13
CA ALA A 62 11.79 1.56 -6.99
C ALA A 62 10.85 2.79 -6.86
N ALA A 63 10.22 3.23 -7.95
CA ALA A 63 9.51 4.50 -8.02
C ALA A 63 7.98 4.39 -8.23
N ARG A 64 7.48 3.28 -8.80
CA ARG A 64 6.07 3.12 -9.16
C ARG A 64 5.22 2.72 -7.96
N ILE A 65 4.42 3.67 -7.47
CA ILE A 65 3.57 3.51 -6.28
C ILE A 65 2.09 3.27 -6.65
N PRO A 66 1.29 2.68 -5.74
CA PRO A 66 -0.16 2.73 -5.85
C PRO A 66 -0.68 4.15 -5.61
N LEU A 67 -1.75 4.52 -6.30
CA LEU A 67 -2.55 5.71 -5.98
C LEU A 67 -4.02 5.36 -6.22
N ILE A 68 -4.80 5.31 -5.15
CA ILE A 68 -6.24 5.12 -5.18
C ILE A 68 -6.87 6.32 -4.49
N VAL A 69 -7.82 6.95 -5.16
CA VAL A 69 -8.61 8.05 -4.60
C VAL A 69 -10.07 7.65 -4.67
N VAL A 70 -10.72 7.63 -3.52
CA VAL A 70 -12.16 7.45 -3.39
C VAL A 70 -12.72 8.77 -2.86
N ASP A 71 -13.51 9.42 -3.69
CA ASP A 71 -14.20 10.66 -3.38
C ASP A 71 -15.65 10.30 -2.99
N PRO A 72 -16.11 10.61 -1.77
CA PRO A 72 -17.46 10.26 -1.33
C PRO A 72 -18.56 10.97 -2.15
N ASP A 73 -18.22 12.03 -2.87
CA ASP A 73 -19.16 12.85 -3.65
C ASP A 73 -19.23 12.47 -5.15
N ARG A 74 -18.47 11.46 -5.60
CA ARG A 74 -18.41 11.01 -7.00
C ARG A 74 -18.64 9.51 -7.17
#